data_AF-A0A974P6U8-F1
#
_entry.id   AF-A0A974P6U8-F1
#
_cell.length_a   1.000
_cell.length_b   1.000
_cell.length_c   1.000
_cell.angle_alpha   90.00
_cell.angle_beta   90.00
_cell.angle_gamma   90.00
#
_symmetry.space_group_name_H-M   'P 1'
#
loop_
_entity.id
_entity.type
_entity.pdbx_description
1 polymer ?
#
loop_
_entity_poly.entity_id
_entity_poly.type
_entity_poly.pdbx_seq_one_letter_code
_entity_poly.pdbx_strand_id
1 'polypeptide(L)'
;MTQSDSIALTPVSPGRWTTFAGPGWQNPGGGLWGGYAIGLFIKVLEAEPEAVGEALSLTLTYAAALPRARWTSAHGGCARGSIGVWEVELLAAGSDQVGVHGMVTMAKRPETPAFAFATMPDAPSPESLPSPEHPGTPLHYGAQAFERRGQDIFPPQVSGDSRSLVWVRSRRAPWDKALLGMVTDNSAPRAMYALGRTINNTTLSLTVYLHATTEELAQVGDDFILVECEGRVGPAALGRTLQLLEPRRQAAGHQRTALLVPAGAETVAGVAPPRPSPCGSRAALRQSVGETHSRA
;
A
#
# COMPACT_ATOMS: atom_id res chain seq x y z
N MET A 1 -23.04 -22.84 -5.31
CA MET A 1 -23.16 -21.37 -5.18
C MET A 1 -21.77 -20.80 -5.32
N THR A 2 -21.46 -20.19 -6.47
CA THR A 2 -20.25 -19.40 -6.70
C THR A 2 -20.24 -18.26 -5.68
N GLN A 3 -19.46 -18.40 -4.63
CA GLN A 3 -19.35 -17.38 -3.58
C GLN A 3 -18.64 -16.17 -4.21
N SER A 4 -19.33 -15.04 -4.32
CA SER A 4 -18.75 -13.83 -4.91
C SER A 4 -17.54 -13.41 -4.09
N ASP A 5 -16.38 -13.49 -4.71
CA ASP A 5 -15.06 -13.23 -4.13
C ASP A 5 -14.66 -11.75 -4.25
N SER A 6 -15.63 -10.91 -4.63
CA SER A 6 -15.59 -9.45 -4.67
C SER A 6 -15.96 -8.84 -3.31
N ILE A 7 -15.41 -7.68 -2.97
CA ILE A 7 -15.85 -6.89 -1.81
C ILE A 7 -17.18 -6.22 -2.16
N ALA A 8 -18.30 -6.89 -1.85
CA ALA A 8 -19.62 -6.36 -2.09
C ALA A 8 -19.99 -5.33 -1.02
N LEU A 9 -20.47 -4.16 -1.46
CA LEU A 9 -20.91 -3.07 -0.59
C LEU A 9 -22.42 -2.87 -0.73
N THR A 10 -23.09 -2.63 0.40
CA THR A 10 -24.50 -2.26 0.47
C THR A 10 -24.62 -0.95 1.24
N PRO A 11 -25.10 0.14 0.61
CA PRO A 11 -25.28 1.41 1.29
C PRO A 11 -26.36 1.29 2.38
N VAL A 12 -26.12 1.91 3.53
CA VAL A 12 -27.09 1.97 4.64
C VAL A 12 -27.62 3.38 4.82
N SER A 13 -26.72 4.36 4.81
CA SER A 13 -27.01 5.79 4.90
C SER A 13 -25.82 6.56 4.29
N PRO A 14 -25.91 7.88 4.09
CA PRO A 14 -24.75 8.69 3.71
C PRO A 14 -23.56 8.41 4.64
N GLY A 15 -22.39 8.19 4.08
CA GLY A 15 -21.18 7.87 4.82
C GLY A 15 -21.14 6.47 5.46
N ARG A 16 -22.15 5.61 5.25
CA ARG A 16 -22.27 4.31 5.92
C ARG A 16 -22.57 3.16 4.96
N TRP A 17 -21.68 2.17 4.96
CA TRP A 17 -21.76 1.00 4.09
C TRP A 17 -21.71 -0.29 4.89
N THR A 18 -22.31 -1.35 4.35
CA THR A 18 -22.14 -2.70 4.88
C THR A 18 -21.54 -3.66 3.88
N THR A 19 -20.74 -4.59 4.38
CA THR A 19 -20.11 -5.65 3.57
C THR A 19 -20.15 -6.99 4.28
N PHE A 20 -19.93 -8.08 3.54
CA PHE A 20 -19.81 -9.44 4.08
C PHE A 20 -18.56 -10.13 3.53
N ALA A 21 -17.69 -10.58 4.44
CA ALA A 21 -16.51 -11.37 4.09
C ALA A 21 -16.76 -12.87 4.30
N GLY A 22 -16.79 -13.63 3.20
CA GLY A 22 -16.91 -15.09 3.22
C GLY A 22 -15.64 -15.81 3.71
N PRO A 23 -15.70 -17.14 3.91
CA PRO A 23 -14.56 -17.95 4.36
C PRO A 23 -13.29 -17.84 3.51
N GLY A 24 -13.43 -17.55 2.22
CA GLY A 24 -12.30 -17.33 1.32
C GLY A 24 -11.34 -16.26 1.84
N TRP A 25 -11.82 -15.26 2.56
CA TRP A 25 -11.07 -14.09 3.05
C TRP A 25 -10.21 -14.34 4.30
N GLN A 26 -10.17 -15.56 4.83
CA GLN A 26 -9.53 -15.86 6.10
C GLN A 26 -8.03 -16.16 5.97
N ASN A 27 -7.30 -15.88 7.05
CA ASN A 27 -6.01 -16.48 7.36
C ASN A 27 -6.19 -17.83 8.09
N PRO A 28 -5.14 -18.68 8.19
CA PRO A 28 -5.26 -19.99 8.85
C PRO A 28 -5.66 -19.91 10.33
N GLY A 29 -5.48 -18.74 10.97
CA GLY A 29 -5.94 -18.45 12.33
C GLY A 29 -7.44 -18.06 12.44
N GLY A 30 -8.22 -18.13 11.36
CA GLY A 30 -9.67 -17.93 11.35
C GLY A 30 -10.14 -16.48 11.23
N GLY A 31 -9.31 -15.50 11.57
CA GLY A 31 -9.57 -14.07 11.30
C GLY A 31 -9.45 -13.74 9.81
N LEU A 32 -10.07 -12.64 9.38
CA LEU A 32 -9.86 -12.10 8.04
C LEU A 32 -8.39 -11.73 7.84
N TRP A 33 -7.90 -11.96 6.63
CA TRP A 33 -6.57 -11.50 6.22
C TRP A 33 -6.51 -9.97 6.27
N GLY A 34 -5.41 -9.41 6.79
CA GLY A 34 -5.26 -7.96 7.03
C GLY A 34 -5.49 -7.13 5.77
N GLY A 35 -4.98 -7.61 4.63
CA GLY A 35 -5.20 -7.00 3.32
C GLY A 35 -6.68 -6.79 2.94
N TYR A 36 -7.63 -7.55 3.50
CA TYR A 36 -9.06 -7.31 3.27
C TYR A 36 -9.48 -5.88 3.65
N ALA A 37 -9.02 -5.38 4.81
CA ALA A 37 -9.37 -4.04 5.27
C ALA A 37 -8.84 -2.95 4.33
N ILE A 38 -7.64 -3.15 3.76
CA ILE A 38 -7.06 -2.26 2.75
C ILE A 38 -7.97 -2.16 1.53
N GLY A 39 -8.30 -3.31 0.93
CA GLY A 39 -9.18 -3.36 -0.25
C GLY A 39 -10.56 -2.78 0.04
N LEU A 40 -11.11 -3.07 1.23
CA LEU A 40 -12.41 -2.57 1.65
C LEU A 40 -12.43 -1.04 1.77
N PHE A 41 -11.42 -0.42 2.39
CA PHE A 41 -11.39 1.03 2.56
C PHE A 41 -11.29 1.75 1.22
N ILE A 42 -10.50 1.21 0.30
CA ILE A 42 -10.43 1.73 -1.07
C ILE A 42 -11.79 1.59 -1.76
N LYS A 43 -12.43 0.40 -1.71
CA LYS A 43 -13.74 0.17 -2.35
C LYS A 43 -14.85 1.04 -1.78
N VAL A 44 -14.84 1.30 -0.47
CA VAL A 44 -15.81 2.19 0.20
C VAL A 44 -15.69 3.61 -0.34
N LEU A 45 -14.46 4.13 -0.48
CA LEU A 45 -14.25 5.48 -0.99
C LEU A 45 -14.41 5.59 -2.51
N GLU A 46 -14.14 4.53 -3.26
CA GLU A 46 -14.51 4.45 -4.68
C GLU A 46 -16.04 4.50 -4.88
N ALA A 47 -16.82 3.99 -3.91
CA ALA A 47 -18.28 4.02 -3.93
C ALA A 47 -18.87 5.32 -3.31
N GLU A 48 -18.06 6.13 -2.64
CA GLU A 48 -18.53 7.31 -1.92
C GLU A 48 -18.75 8.50 -2.89
N PRO A 49 -19.98 9.04 -2.98
CA PRO A 49 -20.26 10.12 -3.94
C PRO A 49 -19.46 11.41 -3.75
N GLU A 50 -19.06 11.71 -2.51
CA GLU A 50 -18.27 12.91 -2.18
C GLU A 50 -16.76 12.72 -2.36
N ALA A 51 -16.28 11.48 -2.55
CA ALA A 51 -14.88 11.21 -2.84
C ALA A 51 -14.55 11.61 -4.28
N VAL A 52 -13.38 12.23 -4.46
CA VAL A 52 -12.93 12.71 -5.76
C VAL A 52 -11.62 12.04 -6.17
N GLY A 53 -11.55 11.61 -7.42
CA GLY A 53 -10.36 10.99 -8.00
C GLY A 53 -10.17 9.55 -7.50
N GLU A 54 -8.93 9.16 -7.24
CA GLU A 54 -8.55 7.80 -6.89
C GLU A 54 -7.73 7.74 -5.61
N ALA A 55 -7.63 6.55 -5.00
CA ALA A 55 -6.83 6.35 -3.79
C ALA A 55 -5.35 6.62 -4.07
N LEU A 56 -4.78 7.56 -3.31
CA LEU A 56 -3.37 7.97 -3.38
C LEU A 56 -2.56 7.35 -2.24
N SER A 57 -3.09 7.35 -1.03
CA SER A 57 -2.42 6.76 0.13
C SER A 57 -3.40 6.39 1.22
N LEU A 58 -3.03 5.42 2.06
CA LEU A 58 -3.82 5.02 3.21
C LEU A 58 -2.91 4.58 4.36
N THR A 59 -3.30 4.92 5.58
CA THR A 59 -2.70 4.37 6.82
C THR A 59 -3.80 3.69 7.61
N LEU A 60 -3.63 2.39 7.89
CA LEU A 60 -4.56 1.61 8.70
C LEU A 60 -3.91 1.25 10.04
N THR A 61 -4.73 1.20 11.08
CA THR A 61 -4.41 0.71 12.42
C THR A 61 -5.39 -0.40 12.76
N TYR A 62 -4.87 -1.59 13.09
CA TYR A 62 -5.65 -2.78 13.42
C TYR A 62 -5.79 -2.86 14.94
N ALA A 63 -6.91 -2.36 15.45
CA ALA A 63 -7.19 -2.30 16.89
C ALA A 63 -7.68 -3.65 17.46
N ALA A 64 -8.28 -4.49 16.61
CA ALA A 64 -8.73 -5.83 16.99
C ALA A 64 -8.56 -6.83 15.84
N ALA A 65 -8.60 -8.12 16.18
CA ALA A 65 -8.77 -9.16 15.18
C ALA A 65 -10.07 -8.92 14.39
N LEU A 66 -10.06 -9.25 13.10
CA LEU A 66 -11.23 -9.11 12.23
C LEU A 66 -12.01 -10.43 12.16
N PRO A 67 -13.04 -10.65 13.00
CA PRO A 67 -13.90 -11.84 12.90
C PRO A 67 -14.72 -11.82 11.60
N ARG A 68 -15.32 -12.96 11.26
CA ARG A 68 -16.35 -12.99 10.22
C ARG A 68 -17.56 -12.18 10.70
N ALA A 69 -18.02 -11.22 9.92
CA ALA A 69 -19.26 -10.54 10.22
C ALA A 69 -19.75 -9.77 8.99
N ARG A 70 -20.99 -9.27 9.09
CA ARG A 70 -21.32 -8.04 8.41
C ARG A 70 -20.49 -6.94 9.06
N TRP A 71 -19.94 -6.04 8.28
CA TRP A 71 -19.15 -4.94 8.79
C TRP A 71 -19.80 -3.63 8.41
N THR A 72 -19.72 -2.62 9.26
CA THR A 72 -20.11 -1.27 8.89
C THR A 72 -18.86 -0.42 8.71
N SER A 73 -18.77 0.30 7.58
CA SER A 73 -17.80 1.37 7.45
C SER A 73 -18.46 2.72 7.60
N ALA A 74 -17.89 3.57 8.47
CA ALA A 74 -18.25 4.97 8.59
C ALA A 74 -17.08 5.81 8.09
N HIS A 75 -17.34 6.93 7.43
CA HIS A 75 -16.30 7.89 7.13
C HIS A 75 -16.69 9.33 7.41
N GLY A 76 -15.66 10.12 7.72
CA GLY A 76 -15.73 11.58 7.80
C GLY A 76 -14.60 12.14 6.95
N GLY A 77 -14.94 13.03 6.02
CA GLY A 77 -13.97 13.57 5.07
C GLY A 77 -14.09 15.06 4.84
N CYS A 78 -12.97 15.66 4.46
CA CYS A 78 -12.96 17.00 3.90
C CYS A 78 -12.36 16.92 2.50
N ALA A 79 -13.21 17.04 1.48
CA ALA A 79 -12.77 17.23 0.10
C ALA A 79 -12.57 18.72 -0.18
N ARG A 80 -11.40 19.10 -0.72
CA ARG A 80 -11.10 20.46 -1.16
C ARG A 80 -10.40 20.41 -2.52
N GLY A 81 -11.08 20.90 -3.56
CA GLY A 81 -10.52 20.96 -4.90
C GLY A 81 -10.21 19.57 -5.47
N SER A 82 -8.92 19.25 -5.63
CA SER A 82 -8.44 18.00 -6.23
C SER A 82 -8.06 16.92 -5.22
N ILE A 83 -8.13 17.17 -3.91
CA ILE A 83 -7.69 16.24 -2.85
C ILE A 83 -8.78 16.15 -1.77
N GLY A 84 -8.99 14.95 -1.24
CA GLY A 84 -9.80 14.69 -0.06
C GLY A 84 -9.10 13.74 0.91
N VAL A 85 -9.20 14.04 2.20
CA VAL A 85 -8.73 13.15 3.27
C VAL A 85 -9.94 12.62 4.02
N TRP A 86 -9.97 11.30 4.19
CA TRP A 86 -11.09 10.53 4.71
C TRP A 86 -10.63 9.70 5.90
N GLU A 87 -11.31 9.81 7.02
CA GLU A 87 -11.24 8.86 8.11
C GLU A 87 -12.21 7.72 7.81
N VAL A 88 -11.79 6.47 7.91
CA VAL A 88 -12.64 5.29 7.67
C VAL A 88 -12.48 4.33 8.83
N GLU A 89 -13.60 3.88 9.39
CA GLU A 89 -13.63 2.90 10.48
C GLU A 89 -14.28 1.60 10.01
N LEU A 90 -13.81 0.46 10.53
CA LEU A 90 -14.36 -0.86 10.30
C LEU A 90 -14.93 -1.43 11.60
N LEU A 91 -16.25 -1.50 11.70
CA LEU A 91 -16.94 -1.94 12.92
C LEU A 91 -17.65 -3.27 12.71
N ALA A 92 -17.53 -4.18 13.68
CA ALA A 92 -18.22 -5.46 13.63
C ALA A 92 -19.75 -5.21 13.69
N ALA A 93 -20.54 -5.98 12.95
CA ALA A 93 -22.00 -5.78 12.95
C ALA A 93 -22.59 -5.88 14.35
N GLY A 94 -23.42 -4.89 14.70
CA GLY A 94 -24.05 -4.80 16.01
C GLY A 94 -23.10 -4.37 17.14
N SER A 95 -21.88 -3.91 16.82
CA SER A 95 -20.92 -3.39 17.78
C SER A 95 -20.45 -2.00 17.37
N ASP A 96 -20.26 -1.14 18.37
CA ASP A 96 -19.62 0.18 18.20
C ASP A 96 -18.10 0.11 18.41
N GLN A 97 -17.53 -1.08 18.54
CA GLN A 97 -16.09 -1.26 18.67
C GLN A 97 -15.42 -1.21 17.30
N VAL A 98 -14.45 -0.30 17.16
CA VAL A 98 -13.63 -0.16 15.95
C VAL A 98 -12.61 -1.29 15.90
N GLY A 99 -12.69 -2.13 14.87
CA GLY A 99 -11.73 -3.20 14.61
C GLY A 99 -10.51 -2.70 13.82
N VAL A 100 -10.75 -1.88 12.80
CA VAL A 100 -9.70 -1.22 12.01
C VAL A 100 -10.09 0.25 11.82
N HIS A 101 -9.14 1.13 12.08
CA HIS A 101 -9.24 2.56 11.80
C HIS A 101 -8.28 2.90 10.65
N GLY A 102 -8.60 3.89 9.83
CA GLY A 102 -7.64 4.36 8.85
C GLY A 102 -7.92 5.75 8.30
N MET A 103 -6.85 6.35 7.80
CA MET A 103 -6.85 7.63 7.11
C MET A 103 -6.50 7.38 5.65
N VAL A 104 -7.36 7.79 4.73
CA VAL A 104 -7.20 7.58 3.29
C VAL A 104 -7.21 8.93 2.56
N THR A 105 -6.25 9.13 1.67
CA THR A 105 -6.20 10.28 0.78
C THR A 105 -6.67 9.86 -0.60
N MET A 106 -7.72 10.53 -1.07
CA MET A 106 -8.24 10.43 -2.44
C MET A 106 -7.79 11.68 -3.20
N ALA A 107 -7.39 11.54 -4.45
CA ALA A 107 -6.96 12.69 -5.25
C ALA A 107 -7.23 12.52 -6.74
N LYS A 108 -7.61 13.62 -7.40
CA LYS A 108 -7.52 13.75 -8.86
C LYS A 108 -6.05 13.94 -9.22
N ARG A 109 -5.56 13.13 -10.16
CA ARG A 109 -4.15 13.14 -10.55
C ARG A 109 -3.99 13.78 -11.92
N PRO A 110 -3.53 15.04 -12.00
CA PRO A 110 -3.17 15.62 -13.28
C PRO A 110 -1.97 14.87 -13.86
N GLU A 111 -1.84 14.88 -15.18
CA GLU A 111 -0.62 14.41 -15.83
C GLU A 111 0.57 15.22 -15.33
N THR A 112 1.63 14.51 -14.94
CA THR A 112 2.91 15.09 -14.54
C THR A 112 4.01 14.48 -15.38
N PRO A 113 5.12 15.20 -15.66
CA PRO A 113 6.28 14.61 -16.30
C PRO A 113 6.70 13.32 -15.59
N ALA A 114 6.93 12.25 -16.35
CA ALA A 114 7.36 10.98 -15.80
C ALA A 114 8.79 11.09 -15.24
N PHE A 115 8.98 10.66 -13.99
CA PHE A 115 10.29 10.47 -13.40
C PHE A 115 10.24 9.36 -12.35
N ALA A 116 11.36 8.66 -12.18
CA ALA A 116 11.52 7.65 -11.16
C ALA A 116 12.96 7.66 -10.65
N PHE A 117 13.11 7.68 -9.33
CA PHE A 117 14.41 7.45 -8.68
C PHE A 117 14.65 5.95 -8.50
N ALA A 118 13.61 5.18 -8.20
CA ALA A 118 13.74 3.75 -8.03
C ALA A 118 13.95 3.03 -9.37
N THR A 119 14.91 2.12 -9.40
CA THR A 119 15.16 1.21 -10.52
C THR A 119 14.52 -0.13 -10.25
N MET A 120 13.96 -0.75 -11.27
CA MET A 120 13.51 -2.13 -11.21
C MET A 120 14.69 -3.07 -10.90
N PRO A 121 14.63 -3.93 -9.87
CA PRO A 121 15.63 -4.94 -9.62
C PRO A 121 15.72 -5.94 -10.77
N ASP A 122 16.91 -6.50 -10.99
CA ASP A 122 17.08 -7.62 -11.89
C ASP A 122 16.31 -8.84 -11.35
N ALA A 123 15.37 -9.35 -12.14
CA ALA A 123 14.57 -10.53 -11.82
C ALA A 123 14.46 -11.43 -13.07
N PRO A 124 14.49 -12.77 -12.91
CA PRO A 124 14.10 -13.67 -13.99
C PRO A 124 12.67 -13.39 -14.43
N SER A 125 12.31 -13.68 -15.69
CA SER A 125 10.91 -13.52 -16.12
C SER A 125 10.00 -14.46 -15.34
N PRO A 126 8.75 -14.06 -15.05
CA PRO A 126 7.80 -14.87 -14.28
C PRO A 126 7.53 -16.24 -14.94
N GLU A 127 7.63 -16.36 -16.26
CA GLU A 127 7.45 -17.59 -17.02
C GLU A 127 8.61 -18.58 -16.83
N SER A 128 9.81 -18.10 -16.53
CA SER A 128 10.99 -18.94 -16.26
C SER A 128 11.00 -19.50 -14.84
N LEU A 129 10.16 -18.97 -13.96
CA LEU A 129 10.09 -19.37 -12.56
C LEU A 129 9.03 -20.45 -12.35
N PRO A 130 9.21 -21.33 -11.34
CA PRO A 130 8.20 -22.33 -11.01
C PRO A 130 6.84 -21.67 -10.74
N SER A 131 5.82 -22.12 -11.47
CA SER A 131 4.44 -21.82 -11.09
C SER A 131 4.10 -22.68 -9.88
N PRO A 132 3.67 -22.11 -8.76
CA PRO A 132 3.13 -22.93 -7.68
C PRO A 132 1.91 -23.69 -8.21
N GLU A 133 1.76 -24.95 -7.81
CA GLU A 133 0.50 -25.68 -8.04
C GLU A 133 -0.65 -24.83 -7.49
N HIS A 134 -1.77 -24.77 -8.22
CA HIS A 134 -2.94 -24.09 -7.70
C HIS A 134 -3.34 -24.82 -6.41
N PRO A 135 -3.28 -24.15 -5.25
CA PRO A 135 -3.42 -24.87 -4.01
C PRO A 135 -4.84 -25.41 -3.89
N GLY A 136 -4.96 -26.74 -3.74
CA GLY A 136 -6.18 -27.36 -3.27
C GLY A 136 -6.60 -26.74 -1.95
N THR A 137 -7.90 -26.50 -1.76
CA THR A 137 -8.45 -25.91 -0.54
C THR A 137 -8.10 -26.72 0.72
N PRO A 138 -7.91 -26.08 1.89
CA PRO A 138 -8.20 -24.67 2.19
C PRO A 138 -6.94 -23.89 2.60
N LEU A 139 -6.26 -23.24 1.65
CA LEU A 139 -5.31 -22.17 1.97
C LEU A 139 -6.03 -20.85 2.26
N HIS A 140 -5.33 -19.90 2.86
CA HIS A 140 -5.82 -18.55 3.17
C HIS A 140 -6.01 -17.68 1.92
N TYR A 141 -6.80 -16.59 2.03
CA TYR A 141 -7.17 -15.72 0.90
C TYR A 141 -5.99 -15.30 0.04
N GLY A 142 -4.93 -14.80 0.66
CA GLY A 142 -3.76 -14.30 -0.05
C GLY A 142 -3.14 -15.34 -1.00
N ALA A 143 -3.21 -16.63 -0.67
CA ALA A 143 -2.71 -17.71 -1.54
C ALA A 143 -3.71 -18.11 -2.63
N GLN A 144 -5.01 -17.87 -2.43
CA GLN A 144 -6.06 -18.15 -3.43
C GLN A 144 -6.27 -16.99 -4.41
N ALA A 145 -6.07 -15.75 -3.96
CA ALA A 145 -6.30 -14.55 -4.74
C ALA A 145 -5.10 -14.16 -5.59
N PHE A 146 -3.89 -14.51 -5.14
CA PHE A 146 -2.65 -14.14 -5.83
C PHE A 146 -1.86 -15.37 -6.24
N GLU A 147 -1.41 -15.38 -7.49
CA GLU A 147 -0.36 -16.29 -7.94
C GLU A 147 0.98 -15.64 -7.69
N ARG A 148 1.88 -16.37 -7.02
CA ARG A 148 3.21 -15.87 -6.64
C ARG A 148 4.28 -16.75 -7.26
N ARG A 149 5.22 -16.16 -8.00
CA ARG A 149 6.36 -16.86 -8.60
C ARG A 149 7.65 -16.21 -8.14
N GLY A 150 8.50 -16.99 -7.50
CA GLY A 150 9.77 -16.52 -6.96
C GLY A 150 10.67 -17.71 -6.61
N GLN A 151 11.93 -17.42 -6.34
CA GLN A 151 12.86 -18.42 -5.80
C GLN A 151 12.63 -18.66 -4.30
N ASP A 152 11.96 -17.73 -3.63
CA ASP A 152 11.58 -17.83 -2.24
C ASP A 152 10.61 -19.01 -2.01
N ILE A 153 10.95 -19.84 -1.03
CA ILE A 153 10.06 -20.87 -0.51
C ILE A 153 9.17 -20.31 0.61
N PHE A 154 7.95 -20.83 0.73
CA PHE A 154 7.07 -20.54 1.85
C PHE A 154 6.83 -21.78 2.71
N PRO A 155 7.01 -21.70 4.05
CA PRO A 155 7.57 -20.57 4.78
C PRO A 155 9.06 -20.33 4.46
N PRO A 156 9.56 -19.09 4.60
CA PRO A 156 10.96 -18.77 4.34
C PRO A 156 11.88 -19.47 5.34
N GLN A 157 13.11 -19.75 4.92
CA GLN A 157 14.17 -20.21 5.81
C GLN A 157 14.72 -19.04 6.62
N VAL A 158 15.21 -19.33 7.82
CA VAL A 158 15.94 -18.34 8.61
C VAL A 158 17.22 -17.96 7.84
N SER A 159 17.44 -16.66 7.70
CA SER A 159 18.56 -16.09 6.95
C SER A 159 19.00 -14.77 7.58
N GLY A 160 20.20 -14.29 7.22
CA GLY A 160 20.69 -12.97 7.64
C GLY A 160 20.07 -11.81 6.86
N ASP A 161 19.28 -12.11 5.83
CA ASP A 161 18.59 -11.16 4.98
C ASP A 161 17.07 -11.40 5.02
N SER A 162 16.31 -10.32 4.90
CA SER A 162 14.85 -10.36 4.83
C SER A 162 14.32 -9.82 3.51
N ARG A 163 15.20 -9.47 2.57
CA ARG A 163 14.83 -9.09 1.21
C ARG A 163 14.23 -10.29 0.46
N SER A 164 13.10 -10.08 -0.18
CA SER A 164 12.48 -11.05 -1.10
C SER A 164 12.02 -10.36 -2.37
N LEU A 165 12.10 -11.07 -3.48
CA LEU A 165 11.66 -10.60 -4.79
C LEU A 165 10.75 -11.65 -5.43
N VAL A 166 9.48 -11.31 -5.63
CA VAL A 166 8.44 -12.26 -6.05
C VAL A 166 7.52 -11.62 -7.08
N TRP A 167 7.33 -12.27 -8.21
CA TRP A 167 6.29 -11.91 -9.16
C TRP A 167 4.93 -12.29 -8.63
N VAL A 168 3.98 -11.37 -8.72
CA VAL A 168 2.61 -11.57 -8.23
C VAL A 168 1.63 -11.16 -9.31
N ARG A 169 0.62 -11.99 -9.57
CA ARG A 169 -0.56 -11.59 -10.36
C ARG A 169 -1.84 -11.94 -9.62
N SER A 170 -2.89 -11.18 -9.89
CA SER A 170 -4.23 -11.55 -9.44
C SER A 170 -4.73 -12.78 -10.21
N ARG A 171 -5.34 -13.73 -9.50
CA ARG A 171 -6.01 -14.90 -10.11
C ARG A 171 -7.49 -14.64 -10.44
N ARG A 172 -8.00 -13.44 -10.11
CA ARG A 172 -9.45 -13.21 -9.98
C ARG A 172 -9.97 -12.09 -10.87
N ALA A 173 -9.18 -11.04 -11.06
CA ALA A 173 -9.55 -9.85 -11.82
C ALA A 173 -8.30 -9.09 -12.26
N PRO A 174 -8.39 -8.25 -13.31
CA PRO A 174 -7.37 -7.26 -13.61
C PRO A 174 -7.03 -6.39 -12.40
N TRP A 175 -5.81 -5.85 -12.37
CA TRP A 175 -5.35 -4.96 -11.32
C TRP A 175 -6.22 -3.70 -11.22
N ASP A 176 -6.60 -3.39 -9.99
CA ASP A 176 -7.23 -2.14 -9.59
C ASP A 176 -6.55 -1.62 -8.32
N LYS A 177 -6.94 -0.43 -7.86
CA LYS A 177 -6.37 0.17 -6.65
C LYS A 177 -6.55 -0.71 -5.41
N ALA A 178 -7.68 -1.41 -5.31
CA ALA A 178 -7.95 -2.29 -4.18
C ALA A 178 -7.01 -3.49 -4.16
N LEU A 179 -6.84 -4.19 -5.28
CA LEU A 179 -5.89 -5.30 -5.41
C LEU A 179 -4.45 -4.84 -5.21
N LEU A 180 -4.07 -3.67 -5.75
CA LEU A 180 -2.75 -3.08 -5.53
C LEU A 180 -2.51 -2.73 -4.06
N GLY A 181 -3.51 -2.24 -3.33
CA GLY A 181 -3.42 -2.05 -1.89
C GLY A 181 -3.33 -3.39 -1.15
N MET A 182 -4.17 -4.35 -1.51
CA MET A 182 -4.25 -5.66 -0.87
C MET A 182 -2.94 -6.45 -0.98
N VAL A 183 -2.29 -6.45 -2.16
CA VAL A 183 -1.03 -7.17 -2.36
C VAL A 183 0.07 -6.69 -1.41
N THR A 184 -0.09 -5.50 -0.80
CA THR A 184 0.86 -4.99 0.19
C THR A 184 0.92 -5.75 1.52
N ASP A 185 -0.10 -6.57 1.77
CA ASP A 185 -0.16 -7.51 2.90
C ASP A 185 0.03 -8.97 2.45
N ASN A 186 0.48 -9.19 1.21
CA ASN A 186 0.65 -10.51 0.59
C ASN A 186 2.13 -10.96 0.53
N SER A 187 2.88 -10.70 1.60
CA SER A 187 4.26 -11.18 1.73
C SER A 187 4.43 -12.00 3.01
N ALA A 188 5.39 -12.93 3.02
CA ALA A 188 5.72 -13.65 4.24
C ALA A 188 6.20 -12.64 5.30
N PRO A 189 5.74 -12.73 6.56
CA PRO A 189 6.18 -11.81 7.60
C PRO A 189 7.70 -11.80 7.72
N ARG A 190 8.33 -10.62 7.68
CA ARG A 190 9.80 -10.51 7.65
C ARG A 190 10.46 -11.10 8.90
N ALA A 191 9.75 -11.12 10.03
CA ALA A 191 10.21 -11.80 11.23
C ALA A 191 10.40 -13.33 11.03
N MET A 192 9.73 -13.97 10.05
CA MET A 192 9.98 -15.40 9.74
C MET A 192 11.36 -15.61 9.13
N TYR A 193 11.89 -14.64 8.37
CA TYR A 193 13.26 -14.70 7.85
C TYR A 193 14.30 -14.57 8.97
N ALA A 194 13.95 -13.94 10.10
CA ALA A 194 14.85 -13.80 11.24
C ALA A 194 14.69 -14.90 12.30
N LEU A 195 13.47 -15.38 12.53
CA LEU A 195 13.10 -16.19 13.71
C LEU A 195 12.46 -17.54 13.34
N GLY A 196 12.17 -17.77 12.06
CA GLY A 196 11.54 -19.00 11.56
C GLY A 196 10.01 -18.99 11.63
N ARG A 197 9.40 -20.11 11.25
CA ARG A 197 7.95 -20.23 11.02
C ARG A 197 7.07 -20.30 12.28
N THR A 198 7.66 -20.41 13.46
CA THR A 198 6.93 -20.64 14.73
C THR A 198 6.51 -19.34 15.43
N ILE A 199 6.71 -18.19 14.79
CA ILE A 199 6.35 -16.90 15.36
C ILE A 199 4.86 -16.58 15.15
N ASN A 200 4.24 -16.04 16.19
CA ASN A 200 2.97 -15.34 16.06
C ASN A 200 3.26 -13.88 15.71
N ASN A 201 2.69 -13.39 14.62
CA ASN A 201 2.75 -11.99 14.26
C ASN A 201 1.34 -11.47 13.95
N THR A 202 1.16 -10.19 14.19
CA THR A 202 -0.03 -9.46 13.79
C THR A 202 0.41 -8.11 13.24
N THR A 203 -0.28 -7.63 12.21
CA THR A 203 -0.08 -6.26 11.74
C THR A 203 -0.76 -5.32 12.73
N LEU A 204 -0.01 -4.36 13.29
CA LEU A 204 -0.57 -3.32 14.17
C LEU A 204 -0.97 -2.08 13.37
N SER A 205 -0.11 -1.66 12.45
CA SER A 205 -0.37 -0.56 11.54
C SER A 205 0.35 -0.80 10.21
N LEU A 206 -0.19 -0.23 9.14
CA LEU A 206 0.37 -0.30 7.80
C LEU A 206 0.03 0.97 7.02
N THR A 207 1.01 1.50 6.29
CA THR A 207 0.81 2.63 5.37
C THR A 207 1.12 2.21 3.95
N VAL A 208 0.27 2.58 3.00
CA VAL A 208 0.44 2.34 1.56
C VAL A 208 0.42 3.66 0.83
N TYR A 209 1.34 3.81 -0.13
CA TYR A 209 1.31 4.87 -1.15
C TYR A 209 1.08 4.19 -2.50
N LEU A 210 0.01 4.57 -3.20
CA LEU A 210 -0.43 3.98 -4.45
C LEU A 210 -0.03 4.89 -5.62
N HIS A 211 1.22 4.75 -6.06
CA HIS A 211 1.77 5.60 -7.12
C HIS A 211 1.21 5.30 -8.51
N ALA A 212 0.78 4.06 -8.77
CA ALA A 212 0.10 3.70 -10.02
C ALA A 212 -1.18 4.50 -10.20
N THR A 213 -1.49 5.04 -11.37
CA THR A 213 -2.86 5.50 -11.67
C THR A 213 -3.77 4.33 -12.01
N THR A 214 -5.08 4.54 -11.96
CA THR A 214 -6.07 3.55 -12.39
C THR A 214 -5.91 3.21 -13.88
N GLU A 215 -5.56 4.20 -14.70
CA GLU A 215 -5.28 4.00 -16.12
C GLU A 215 -4.02 3.16 -16.35
N GLU A 216 -2.96 3.38 -15.55
CA GLU A 216 -1.74 2.56 -15.59
C GLU A 216 -2.05 1.11 -15.18
N LEU A 217 -2.80 0.90 -14.09
CA LEU A 217 -3.21 -0.45 -13.67
C LEU A 217 -4.09 -1.15 -14.71
N ALA A 218 -4.96 -0.42 -15.39
CA ALA A 218 -5.75 -0.96 -16.49
C ALA A 218 -4.88 -1.42 -17.67
N GLN A 219 -3.74 -0.78 -17.92
CA GLN A 219 -2.78 -1.22 -18.94
C GLN A 219 -2.02 -2.48 -18.54
N VAL A 220 -1.74 -2.66 -17.24
CA VAL A 220 -1.16 -3.90 -16.69
C VAL A 220 -2.14 -5.06 -16.84
N GLY A 221 -3.44 -4.79 -16.70
CA GLY A 221 -4.48 -5.79 -16.86
C GLY A 221 -4.34 -6.88 -15.79
N ASP A 222 -4.24 -8.13 -16.18
CA ASP A 222 -4.08 -9.29 -15.30
C ASP A 222 -2.63 -9.83 -15.26
N ASP A 223 -1.65 -9.06 -15.75
CA ASP A 223 -0.25 -9.46 -15.82
C ASP A 223 0.45 -9.43 -14.45
N PHE A 224 1.67 -9.96 -14.40
CA PHE A 224 2.51 -9.99 -13.21
C PHE A 224 3.13 -8.64 -12.89
N ILE A 225 3.05 -8.27 -11.61
CA ILE A 225 3.84 -7.20 -11.00
C ILE A 225 4.96 -7.80 -10.16
N LEU A 226 6.10 -7.13 -10.09
CA LEU A 226 7.22 -7.54 -9.25
C LEU A 226 7.08 -6.94 -7.86
N VAL A 227 7.11 -7.79 -6.84
CA VAL A 227 6.99 -7.41 -5.44
C VAL A 227 8.32 -7.60 -4.72
N GLU A 228 8.95 -6.49 -4.35
CA GLU A 228 10.14 -6.46 -3.51
C GLU A 228 9.74 -6.13 -2.07
N CYS A 229 10.15 -6.96 -1.11
CA CYS A 229 9.88 -6.73 0.31
C CYS A 229 11.17 -6.82 1.12
N GLU A 230 11.39 -5.87 2.02
CA GLU A 230 12.51 -5.87 2.97
C GLU A 230 12.01 -5.48 4.37
N GLY A 231 12.55 -6.11 5.41
CA GLY A 231 12.26 -5.82 6.80
C GLY A 231 13.47 -5.31 7.57
N ARG A 232 13.21 -4.47 8.58
CA ARG A 232 14.20 -4.12 9.61
C ARG A 232 13.69 -4.60 10.95
N VAL A 233 14.51 -5.40 11.63
CA VAL A 233 14.20 -5.97 12.94
C VAL A 233 14.87 -5.11 14.02
N GLY A 234 14.07 -4.59 14.95
CA GLY A 234 14.55 -3.98 16.19
C GLY A 234 14.06 -4.76 17.42
N PRO A 235 14.65 -4.55 18.61
CA PRO A 235 14.38 -5.33 19.82
C PRO A 235 12.92 -5.28 20.33
N ALA A 236 12.06 -4.40 19.81
CA ALA A 236 10.66 -4.28 20.25
C ALA A 236 9.62 -4.09 19.11
N ALA A 237 10.04 -3.95 17.85
CA ALA A 237 9.13 -3.75 16.73
C ALA A 237 9.78 -4.14 15.38
N LEU A 238 8.95 -4.59 14.44
CA LEU A 238 9.34 -4.88 13.06
C LEU A 238 8.78 -3.78 12.14
N GLY A 239 9.67 -3.09 11.43
CA GLY A 239 9.29 -2.26 10.29
C GLY A 239 9.42 -3.07 9.01
N ARG A 240 8.47 -2.95 8.08
CA ARG A 240 8.57 -3.55 6.73
C ARG A 240 8.38 -2.48 5.67
N THR A 241 9.17 -2.57 4.60
CA THR A 241 9.00 -1.78 3.38
C THR A 241 8.66 -2.74 2.24
N LEU A 242 7.67 -2.37 1.43
CA LEU A 242 7.29 -3.11 0.23
C LEU A 242 7.35 -2.17 -0.97
N GLN A 243 7.87 -2.64 -2.09
CA GLN A 243 7.93 -1.92 -3.35
C GLN A 243 7.34 -2.79 -4.47
N LEU A 244 6.48 -2.20 -5.31
CA LEU A 244 5.75 -2.87 -6.40
C LEU A 244 6.22 -2.26 -7.72
N LEU A 245 6.63 -3.08 -8.69
CA LEU A 245 7.29 -2.64 -9.92
C LEU A 245 6.75 -3.39 -11.15
N GLU A 246 6.55 -2.69 -12.27
CA GLU A 246 6.05 -3.27 -13.53
C GLU A 246 7.20 -3.70 -14.48
N PRO A 247 7.04 -4.74 -15.30
CA PRO A 247 8.03 -5.11 -16.31
C PRO A 247 7.94 -4.25 -17.59
N ARG A 248 8.92 -3.34 -17.84
CA ARG A 248 9.57 -3.13 -19.18
C ARG A 248 10.71 -2.08 -19.20
N ARG A 249 11.85 -2.52 -19.79
CA ARG A 249 13.10 -1.87 -20.29
C ARG A 249 13.88 -0.87 -19.40
N GLN A 250 15.12 -1.28 -19.11
CA GLN A 250 16.22 -0.66 -18.36
C GLN A 250 16.59 0.80 -18.72
N ALA A 251 16.84 1.64 -17.71
CA ALA A 251 18.04 2.48 -17.55
C ALA A 251 18.14 3.05 -16.11
N ALA A 252 19.37 3.32 -15.66
CA ALA A 252 19.87 3.47 -14.28
C ALA A 252 19.37 4.66 -13.43
N GLY A 253 19.37 4.50 -12.08
CA GLY A 253 19.70 5.58 -11.12
C GLY A 253 18.87 5.84 -9.83
N HIS A 254 18.92 4.95 -8.83
CA HIS A 254 18.82 5.14 -7.34
C HIS A 254 17.62 5.84 -6.59
N GLN A 255 16.88 4.99 -5.83
CA GLN A 255 16.36 5.05 -4.43
C GLN A 255 14.92 5.54 -4.02
N ARG A 256 14.17 4.56 -3.44
CA ARG A 256 13.17 4.53 -2.31
C ARG A 256 11.65 4.75 -2.51
N THR A 257 10.88 3.87 -1.84
CA THR A 257 9.43 3.85 -1.51
C THR A 257 8.53 3.30 -2.64
N ALA A 258 7.39 2.68 -2.30
CA ALA A 258 6.52 1.84 -3.13
C ALA A 258 6.08 2.45 -4.49
N LEU A 259 7.02 2.58 -5.42
CA LEU A 259 6.85 3.27 -6.68
C LEU A 259 6.43 2.28 -7.76
N LEU A 260 5.15 2.29 -8.12
CA LEU A 260 4.75 1.86 -9.45
C LEU A 260 5.29 2.91 -10.43
N VAL A 261 6.25 2.52 -11.29
CA VAL A 261 6.81 3.38 -12.33
C VAL A 261 6.05 3.11 -13.62
N PRO A 262 5.33 4.09 -14.20
CA PRO A 262 4.79 3.94 -15.55
C PRO A 262 5.91 3.97 -16.59
N ALA A 263 5.73 3.18 -17.64
CA ALA A 263 6.65 3.12 -18.77
C ALA A 263 6.42 4.31 -19.74
N GLY A 264 7.48 5.10 -19.98
CA GLY A 264 7.59 5.94 -21.17
C GLY A 264 8.10 7.37 -20.93
N ALA A 265 9.41 7.59 -21.14
CA ALA A 265 9.92 8.82 -21.73
C ALA A 265 11.37 8.63 -22.22
N GLU A 266 11.60 9.03 -23.47
CA GLU A 266 12.87 8.96 -24.19
C GLU A 266 13.96 9.88 -23.61
N THR A 267 15.19 9.63 -24.03
CA THR A 267 16.42 10.32 -23.65
C THR A 267 16.38 11.81 -23.97
N VAL A 268 16.73 12.67 -23.02
CA VAL A 268 17.16 14.05 -23.32
C VAL A 268 18.63 14.20 -22.91
N ALA A 269 19.46 14.49 -23.91
CA ALA A 269 20.89 14.71 -23.78
C ALA A 269 21.22 15.86 -22.80
N GLY A 270 22.33 15.69 -22.08
CA GLY A 270 22.71 16.52 -20.96
C GLY A 270 22.88 18.00 -21.27
N VAL A 271 22.43 18.82 -20.32
CA VAL A 271 22.91 20.19 -20.13
C VAL A 271 23.36 20.31 -18.68
N ALA A 272 24.63 20.63 -18.48
CA ALA A 272 25.23 20.81 -17.17
C ALA A 272 24.54 21.97 -16.40
N PRO A 273 24.38 21.88 -15.07
CA PRO A 273 23.80 22.96 -14.30
C PRO A 273 24.72 24.19 -14.27
N PRO A 274 24.19 25.43 -14.38
CA PRO A 274 25.00 26.61 -14.19
C PRO A 274 25.43 26.75 -12.72
N ARG A 275 26.69 27.11 -12.50
CA ARG A 275 27.24 27.39 -11.16
C ARG A 275 26.49 28.56 -10.50
N PRO A 276 26.19 28.51 -9.20
CA PRO A 276 25.62 29.67 -8.50
C PRO A 276 26.68 30.76 -8.35
N SER A 277 26.31 31.99 -8.72
CA SER A 277 27.08 33.20 -8.40
C SER A 277 26.76 33.67 -6.97
N PRO A 278 27.73 34.25 -6.25
CA PRO A 278 27.59 34.60 -4.84
C PRO A 278 26.83 35.92 -4.70
N CYS A 279 25.81 35.95 -3.83
CA CYS A 279 25.21 37.19 -3.36
C CYS A 279 25.22 37.20 -1.82
N GLY A 280 26.32 37.69 -1.24
CA GLY A 280 26.28 38.48 0.00
C GLY A 280 26.21 39.96 -0.43
N SER A 281 25.70 40.93 0.32
CA SER A 281 25.45 41.06 1.75
C SER A 281 24.71 42.39 1.95
N ARG A 282 23.93 42.51 3.04
CA ARG A 282 23.51 43.73 3.80
C ARG A 282 22.15 43.43 4.42
N ALA A 283 21.85 43.74 5.68
CA ALA A 283 22.60 44.17 6.85
C ALA A 283 21.68 43.88 8.05
N ALA A 284 22.27 43.66 9.21
CA ALA A 284 21.59 43.34 10.46
C ALA A 284 20.60 44.42 10.92
N LEU A 285 19.43 44.00 11.40
CA LEU A 285 18.69 44.75 12.42
C LEU A 285 18.87 44.03 13.76
N ARG A 286 19.68 44.62 14.64
CA ARG A 286 19.63 44.38 16.08
C ARG A 286 19.57 45.73 16.81
N GLN A 287 18.56 45.83 17.65
CA GLN A 287 18.54 46.48 18.97
C GLN A 287 18.68 48.02 19.07
N SER A 288 17.58 48.65 19.50
CA SER A 288 17.56 49.83 20.38
C SER A 288 16.81 49.42 21.65
N VAL A 289 17.50 48.98 22.70
CA VAL A 289 17.88 49.75 23.90
C VAL A 289 16.72 50.53 24.50
N GLY A 290 16.18 49.97 25.59
CA GLY A 290 15.34 50.67 26.55
C GLY A 290 16.18 51.24 27.70
N GLU A 291 15.62 52.30 28.27
CA GLU A 291 15.75 52.79 29.65
C GLU A 291 17.07 53.44 30.10
N THR A 292 16.98 54.74 30.35
CA THR A 292 17.71 55.41 31.43
C THR A 292 16.79 56.44 32.09
N HIS A 293 16.68 56.35 33.42
CA HIS A 293 15.81 57.11 34.32
C HIS A 293 16.34 58.52 34.69
N SER A 294 15.42 59.47 34.84
CA SER A 294 15.35 60.55 35.88
C SER A 294 14.13 61.42 35.55
N ARG A 295 13.29 61.94 36.45
CA ARG A 295 13.35 62.19 37.90
C ARG A 295 11.94 62.62 38.36
N ALA A 296 11.49 62.15 39.52
CA ALA A 296 10.77 62.87 40.58
C ALA A 296 10.52 61.92 41.75
#